data_AF-A0A9X3LKZ8-F1
#
_entry.id   AF-A0A9X3LKZ8-F1
#
_cell.length_a   1.000
_cell.length_b   1.000
_cell.length_c   1.000
_cell.angle_alpha   90.00
_cell.angle_beta   90.00
_cell.angle_gamma   90.00
#
_symmetry.space_group_name_H-M   'P 1'
#
loop_
_entity.id
_entity.type
_entity.pdbx_description
1 polymer ?
#
loop_
_entity_poly.entity_id
_entity_poly.type
_entity_poly.pdbx_seq_one_letter_code
_entity_poly.pdbx_strand_id
1 'polypeptide(L)'
;MSAQHRAQIYWRGHSATYAVMLQVFGVVGAVLFGTTTIPIPWASWSSSGVVPFNFVFSIAIVSSAVMFWDNRLSQLEELTVRTWAACDWLFLGLCLGECGVVAILGNPGMLQYTLIALSVIFGACLVADLRKSFYGLLLLTAAQCLLISVLPSRYLPLFWSPRIDVIVIALPICLLLFAAVRSAIKKAEPGLAQLSS
;
A
#
# COMPACT_ATOMS: atom_id res chain seq x y z
N MET A 1 -2.57 33.58 1.27
CA MET A 1 -2.24 32.36 2.05
C MET A 1 -0.83 31.90 1.72
N SER A 2 0.10 31.88 2.69
CA SER A 2 1.50 31.51 2.45
C SER A 2 1.65 30.01 2.11
N ALA A 3 2.76 29.62 1.48
CA ALA A 3 3.03 28.22 1.12
C ALA A 3 3.14 27.32 2.37
N GLN A 4 3.73 27.82 3.46
CA GLN A 4 3.81 27.11 4.74
C GLN A 4 2.45 26.85 5.38
N HIS A 5 1.53 27.82 5.32
CA HIS A 5 0.20 27.66 5.89
C HIS A 5 -0.64 26.66 5.08
N ARG A 6 -0.44 26.62 3.76
CA ARG A 6 -1.04 25.60 2.89
C ARG A 6 -0.50 24.21 3.17
N ALA A 7 0.81 24.08 3.35
CA ALA A 7 1.43 22.81 3.74
C ALA A 7 0.88 22.32 5.09
N GLN A 8 0.76 23.19 6.11
CA GLN A 8 0.22 22.78 7.41
C GLN A 8 -1.23 22.28 7.35
N ILE A 9 -2.09 22.92 6.56
CA ILE A 9 -3.48 22.48 6.37
C ILE A 9 -3.52 21.18 5.60
N TYR A 10 -2.68 21.03 4.57
CA TYR A 10 -2.53 19.78 3.85
C TYR A 10 -2.14 18.63 4.79
N TRP A 11 -1.11 18.83 5.62
CA TRP A 11 -0.59 17.83 6.56
C TRP A 11 -1.58 17.45 7.66
N ARG A 12 -2.25 18.42 8.29
CA ARG A 12 -3.26 18.14 9.33
C ARG A 12 -4.55 17.59 8.76
N GLY A 13 -4.88 17.99 7.54
CA GLY A 13 -6.09 17.61 6.84
C GLY A 13 -6.09 16.18 6.33
N HIS A 14 -4.97 15.71 5.78
CA HIS A 14 -4.86 14.43 5.06
C HIS A 14 -4.72 13.18 5.92
N SER A 15 -4.95 13.27 7.24
CA SER A 15 -4.47 12.23 8.18
C SER A 15 -2.99 11.89 7.94
N ALA A 16 -2.22 12.81 7.34
CA ALA A 16 -0.88 12.53 6.85
C ALA A 16 0.08 12.21 8.00
N THR A 17 -0.19 12.75 9.20
CA THR A 17 0.50 12.35 10.43
C THR A 17 0.32 10.86 10.73
N TYR A 18 -0.90 10.32 10.63
CA TYR A 18 -1.15 8.89 10.87
C TYR A 18 -0.56 8.02 9.76
N ALA A 19 -0.65 8.48 8.51
CA ALA A 19 -0.02 7.80 7.38
C ALA A 19 1.50 7.71 7.55
N VAL A 20 2.16 8.81 7.93
CA VAL A 20 3.60 8.81 8.21
C VAL A 20 3.95 7.97 9.44
N MET A 21 3.13 7.96 10.49
CA MET A 21 3.34 7.05 11.63
C MET A 21 3.33 5.58 11.21
N LEU A 22 2.41 5.19 10.32
CA LEU A 22 2.36 3.84 9.73
C LEU A 22 3.58 3.54 8.85
N GLN A 23 4.08 4.52 8.09
CA GLN A 23 5.32 4.38 7.33
C GLN A 23 6.52 4.12 8.25
N VAL A 24 6.69 4.96 9.27
CA VAL A 24 7.76 4.80 10.26
C VAL A 24 7.67 3.43 10.93
N PHE A 25 6.47 3.00 11.33
CA PHE A 25 6.27 1.65 11.88
C PHE A 25 6.65 0.55 10.89
N GLY A 26 6.23 0.66 9.63
CA GLY A 26 6.55 -0.29 8.57
C GLY A 26 8.06 -0.39 8.32
N VAL A 27 8.74 0.75 8.21
CA VAL A 27 10.19 0.81 7.94
C VAL A 27 10.99 0.31 9.15
N VAL A 28 10.74 0.84 10.34
CA VAL A 28 11.45 0.41 11.57
C VAL A 28 11.21 -1.07 11.82
N GLY A 29 9.97 -1.52 11.68
CA GLY A 29 9.63 -2.93 11.79
C GLY A 29 10.37 -3.80 10.77
N ALA A 30 10.44 -3.38 9.50
CA ALA A 30 11.14 -4.14 8.46
C ALA A 30 12.66 -4.16 8.65
N VAL A 31 13.25 -3.11 9.20
CA VAL A 31 14.68 -3.10 9.56
C VAL A 31 14.96 -4.07 10.72
N LEU A 32 14.08 -4.13 11.72
CA LEU A 32 14.28 -4.97 12.91
C LEU A 32 13.90 -6.44 12.69
N PHE A 33 12.83 -6.69 11.94
CA PHE A 33 12.18 -8.00 11.85
C PHE A 33 11.99 -8.49 10.42
N GLY A 34 12.44 -7.76 9.40
CA GLY A 34 12.09 -8.08 8.01
C GLY A 34 12.58 -9.45 7.52
N THR A 35 13.66 -9.97 8.09
CA THR A 35 14.17 -11.31 7.75
C THR A 35 13.50 -12.42 8.55
N THR A 36 12.61 -12.10 9.49
CA THR A 36 11.93 -13.08 10.33
C THR A 36 10.59 -13.49 9.74
N THR A 37 10.06 -14.60 10.25
CA THR A 37 8.77 -15.15 9.81
C THR A 37 7.91 -15.49 11.03
N ILE A 38 6.59 -15.38 10.87
CA ILE A 38 5.62 -15.75 11.89
C ILE A 38 5.08 -17.15 11.55
N PRO A 39 5.16 -18.13 12.45
CA PRO A 39 4.48 -19.39 12.26
C PRO A 39 2.97 -19.18 12.32
N ILE A 40 2.23 -19.75 11.37
CA ILE A 40 0.77 -19.68 11.38
C ILE A 40 0.28 -20.67 12.45
N PRO A 41 -0.34 -20.21 13.56
CA PRO A 41 -0.58 -21.07 14.73
C PRO A 41 -1.63 -22.17 14.49
N TRP A 42 -2.41 -22.06 13.41
CA TRP A 42 -3.40 -23.05 12.96
C TRP A 42 -2.94 -23.85 11.73
N ALA A 43 -1.69 -23.72 11.29
CA ALA A 43 -1.17 -24.57 10.21
C ALA A 43 -1.09 -26.03 10.68
N SER A 44 -1.57 -26.95 9.84
CA SER A 44 -1.45 -28.40 10.10
C SER A 44 0.01 -28.79 10.33
N TRP A 45 0.27 -29.86 11.10
CA TRP A 45 1.64 -30.34 11.39
C TRP A 45 2.42 -30.72 10.11
N SER A 46 1.71 -30.96 9.00
CA SER A 46 2.24 -31.24 7.66
C SER A 46 2.51 -29.98 6.80
N SER A 47 2.07 -28.80 7.24
CA SER A 47 2.25 -27.54 6.53
C SER A 47 3.13 -26.61 7.36
N SER A 48 4.36 -26.37 6.92
CA SER A 48 5.25 -25.33 7.48
C SER A 48 4.79 -23.95 7.00
N GLY A 49 3.57 -23.56 7.39
CA GLY A 49 2.97 -22.29 7.01
C GLY A 49 3.60 -21.15 7.77
N VAL A 50 4.36 -20.31 7.09
CA VAL A 50 4.98 -19.11 7.67
C VAL A 50 4.60 -17.88 6.87
N VAL A 51 4.38 -16.75 7.55
CA VAL A 51 4.18 -15.44 6.94
C VAL A 51 5.44 -14.61 7.15
N PRO A 52 6.08 -14.09 6.09
CA PRO A 52 7.23 -13.21 6.26
C PRO A 52 6.79 -11.85 6.82
N PHE A 53 7.53 -11.32 7.80
CA PHE A 53 7.22 -10.01 8.37
C PHE A 53 7.27 -8.87 7.34
N ASN A 54 8.09 -9.00 6.30
CA ASN A 54 8.10 -8.07 5.16
C ASN A 54 6.75 -7.87 4.51
N PHE A 55 5.96 -8.93 4.44
CA PHE A 55 4.62 -8.84 3.92
C PHE A 55 3.73 -8.01 4.85
N VAL A 56 3.81 -8.24 6.16
CA VAL A 56 3.08 -7.44 7.16
C VAL A 56 3.44 -5.96 7.07
N PHE A 57 4.74 -5.64 7.00
CA PHE A 57 5.20 -4.26 6.88
C PHE A 57 4.84 -3.65 5.52
N SER A 58 4.83 -4.43 4.44
CA SER A 58 4.33 -3.94 3.14
C SER A 58 2.85 -3.55 3.22
N ILE A 59 2.02 -4.32 3.93
CA ILE A 59 0.61 -3.97 4.15
C ILE A 59 0.49 -2.70 5.01
N ALA A 60 1.38 -2.47 5.97
CA ALA A 60 1.42 -1.20 6.73
C ALA A 60 1.73 0.00 5.83
N ILE A 61 2.71 -0.12 4.91
CA ILE A 61 3.02 0.92 3.91
C ILE A 61 1.81 1.15 2.99
N VAL A 62 1.20 0.09 2.47
CA VAL A 62 0.01 0.19 1.62
C VAL A 62 -1.15 0.85 2.37
N SER A 63 -1.36 0.50 3.63
CA SER A 63 -2.39 1.10 4.50
C SER A 63 -2.14 2.61 4.68
N SER A 64 -0.89 3.02 4.83
CA SER A 64 -0.54 4.45 4.90
C SER A 64 -0.93 5.20 3.64
N ALA A 65 -0.72 4.60 2.47
CA ALA A 65 -1.04 5.18 1.18
C ALA A 65 -2.55 5.28 0.96
N VAL A 66 -3.29 4.23 1.34
CA VAL A 66 -4.76 4.25 1.32
C VAL A 66 -5.30 5.34 2.24
N MET A 67 -4.81 5.43 3.49
CA MET A 67 -5.24 6.47 4.44
C MET A 67 -4.99 7.89 3.93
N PHE A 68 -3.88 8.10 3.21
CA PHE A 68 -3.54 9.40 2.65
C PHE A 68 -4.48 9.80 1.51
N TRP A 69 -4.76 8.89 0.56
CA TRP A 69 -5.57 9.20 -0.63
C TRP A 69 -7.07 9.13 -0.40
N ASP A 70 -7.54 8.29 0.52
CA ASP A 70 -8.96 8.14 0.84
C ASP A 70 -9.52 9.27 1.72
N ASN A 71 -8.67 10.19 2.15
CA ASN A 71 -9.09 11.25 3.05
C ASN A 71 -10.05 12.25 2.39
N ARG A 72 -11.05 12.72 3.15
CA ARG A 72 -12.11 13.64 2.70
C ARG A 72 -11.58 14.95 2.10
N LEU A 73 -10.49 15.49 2.65
CA LEU A 73 -9.85 16.68 2.07
C LEU A 73 -9.17 16.38 0.72
N SER A 74 -8.63 15.18 0.53
CA SER A 74 -8.06 14.77 -0.76
C SER A 74 -9.12 14.68 -1.85
N GLN A 75 -10.30 14.16 -1.49
CA GLN A 75 -11.44 14.06 -2.39
C GLN A 75 -12.02 15.43 -2.75
N LEU A 76 -12.13 16.34 -1.77
CA LEU A 76 -12.58 17.71 -1.98
C LEU A 76 -11.60 18.51 -2.85
N GLU A 77 -10.30 18.27 -2.72
CA GLU A 77 -9.27 18.98 -3.48
C GLU A 77 -9.33 18.69 -4.99
N GLU A 78 -9.67 17.45 -5.40
CA GLU A 78 -9.86 17.14 -6.83
C GLU A 78 -11.14 17.75 -7.43
N LEU A 79 -12.06 18.25 -6.60
CA LEU A 79 -13.21 19.03 -7.05
C LEU A 79 -12.85 20.52 -7.26
N THR A 80 -11.65 20.95 -6.87
CA THR A 80 -11.19 22.34 -7.04
C THR A 80 -10.32 22.54 -8.29
N VAL A 81 -10.13 23.80 -8.71
CA VAL A 81 -9.31 24.17 -9.88
C VAL A 81 -7.81 23.81 -9.72
N ARG A 82 -7.36 23.46 -8.51
CA ARG A 82 -5.95 23.18 -8.23
C ARG A 82 -5.71 21.69 -8.00
N THR A 83 -4.99 21.06 -8.92
CA THR A 83 -4.58 19.66 -8.81
C THR A 83 -3.42 19.50 -7.84
N TRP A 84 -3.52 18.57 -6.90
CA TRP A 84 -2.44 18.20 -5.97
C TRP A 84 -1.63 16.99 -6.43
N ALA A 85 -1.60 16.76 -7.75
CA ALA A 85 -0.92 15.61 -8.37
C ALA A 85 0.55 15.48 -7.93
N ALA A 86 1.26 16.59 -7.77
CA ALA A 86 2.64 16.57 -7.29
C ALA A 86 2.76 15.95 -5.89
N CYS A 87 1.84 16.24 -4.97
CA CYS A 87 1.84 15.66 -3.63
C CYS A 87 1.50 14.17 -3.65
N ASP A 88 0.64 13.74 -4.56
CA ASP A 88 0.31 12.32 -4.76
C ASP A 88 1.53 11.51 -5.20
N TRP A 89 2.24 12.04 -6.21
CA TRP A 89 3.48 11.43 -6.71
C TRP A 89 4.60 11.46 -5.67
N LEU A 90 4.72 12.54 -4.90
CA LEU A 90 5.68 12.62 -3.79
C LEU A 90 5.36 11.60 -2.70
N PHE A 91 4.09 11.40 -2.35
CA PHE A 91 3.71 10.42 -1.33
C PHE A 91 3.94 8.98 -1.80
N LEU A 92 3.61 8.66 -3.06
CA LEU A 92 3.96 7.37 -3.65
C LEU A 92 5.49 7.17 -3.69
N GLY A 93 6.22 8.22 -4.09
CA GLY A 93 7.68 8.22 -4.11
C GLY A 93 8.29 7.99 -2.73
N LEU A 94 7.69 8.55 -1.68
CA LEU A 94 8.09 8.30 -0.29
C LEU A 94 7.88 6.83 0.08
N CYS A 95 6.69 6.28 -0.16
CA CYS A 95 6.37 4.87 0.12
C CYS A 95 7.36 3.91 -0.57
N LEU A 96 7.62 4.13 -1.86
CA LEU A 96 8.50 3.28 -2.66
C LEU A 96 9.98 3.51 -2.34
N GLY A 97 10.38 4.75 -2.07
CA GLY A 97 11.74 5.11 -1.71
C GLY A 97 12.17 4.46 -0.40
N GLU A 98 11.31 4.51 0.63
CA GLU A 98 11.53 3.82 1.91
C GLU A 98 11.70 2.31 1.72
N CYS A 99 10.80 1.68 0.95
CA CYS A 99 10.92 0.27 0.61
C CYS A 99 12.20 -0.04 -0.17
N GLY A 100 12.63 0.88 -1.05
CA GLY A 100 13.87 0.77 -1.83
C GLY A 100 15.13 0.84 -0.95
N VAL A 101 15.16 1.73 0.03
CA VAL A 101 16.24 1.80 1.01
C VAL A 101 16.32 0.50 1.81
N VAL A 102 15.19 0.00 2.31
CA VAL A 102 15.11 -1.29 3.01
C VAL A 102 15.56 -2.45 2.11
N ALA A 103 15.23 -2.41 0.81
CA ALA A 103 15.69 -3.39 -0.16
C ALA A 103 17.22 -3.40 -0.33
N ILE A 104 17.84 -2.23 -0.41
CA ILE A 104 19.32 -2.08 -0.49
C ILE A 104 19.99 -2.63 0.77
N LEU A 105 19.35 -2.50 1.93
CA LEU A 105 19.83 -3.04 3.22
C LEU A 105 19.66 -4.57 3.34
N GLY A 106 19.34 -5.28 2.25
CA GLY A 106 19.26 -6.74 2.22
C GLY A 106 17.85 -7.28 2.43
N ASN A 107 16.83 -6.42 2.41
CA ASN A 107 15.44 -6.82 2.56
C ASN A 107 14.56 -6.43 1.36
N PRO A 108 14.79 -7.05 0.17
CA PRO A 108 14.03 -6.73 -1.03
C PRO A 108 12.58 -7.25 -1.03
N GLY A 109 12.23 -8.10 -0.05
CA GLY A 109 10.87 -8.63 0.10
C GLY A 109 9.84 -7.53 0.32
N MET A 110 10.15 -6.55 1.17
CA MET A 110 9.23 -5.44 1.47
C MET A 110 8.87 -4.66 0.19
N LEU A 111 9.88 -4.29 -0.62
CA LEU A 111 9.65 -3.58 -1.88
C LEU A 111 8.82 -4.41 -2.87
N GLN A 112 9.14 -5.68 -3.04
CA GLN A 112 8.40 -6.56 -3.95
C GLN A 112 6.92 -6.65 -3.55
N TYR A 113 6.63 -6.93 -2.27
CA TYR A 113 5.26 -7.08 -1.81
C TYR A 113 4.49 -5.75 -1.87
N THR A 114 5.11 -4.62 -1.52
CA THR A 114 4.49 -3.30 -1.63
C THR A 114 4.13 -2.98 -3.08
N LEU A 115 5.05 -3.23 -4.04
CA LEU A 115 4.80 -2.98 -5.46
C LEU A 115 3.65 -3.83 -6.01
N ILE A 116 3.60 -5.12 -5.66
CA ILE A 116 2.52 -6.01 -6.07
C ILE A 116 1.19 -5.55 -5.47
N ALA A 117 1.15 -5.28 -4.17
CA ALA A 117 -0.05 -4.85 -3.48
C ALA A 117 -0.61 -3.54 -4.04
N LEU A 118 0.24 -2.53 -4.25
CA LEU A 118 -0.15 -1.28 -4.87
C LEU A 118 -0.62 -1.47 -6.31
N SER A 119 0.06 -2.31 -7.10
CA SER A 119 -0.37 -2.62 -8.48
C SER A 119 -1.76 -3.27 -8.50
N VAL A 120 -2.02 -4.22 -7.61
CA VAL A 120 -3.33 -4.87 -7.47
C VAL A 120 -4.40 -3.87 -7.06
N ILE A 121 -4.12 -3.02 -6.08
CA ILE A 121 -5.06 -1.96 -5.65
C ILE A 121 -5.34 -1.01 -6.80
N PHE A 122 -4.31 -0.47 -7.46
CA PHE A 122 -4.48 0.49 -8.54
C PHE A 122 -5.21 -0.13 -9.73
N GLY A 123 -4.93 -1.38 -10.07
CA GLY A 123 -5.68 -2.12 -11.08
C GLY A 123 -7.16 -2.28 -10.72
N ALA A 124 -7.47 -2.64 -9.46
CA ALA A 124 -8.84 -2.74 -8.98
C ALA A 124 -9.55 -1.36 -8.96
N CYS A 125 -8.80 -0.28 -8.71
CA CYS A 125 -9.33 1.09 -8.76
C CYS A 125 -9.77 1.56 -10.15
N LEU A 126 -9.50 0.79 -11.22
CA LEU A 126 -10.10 1.04 -12.53
C LEU A 126 -11.63 0.80 -12.53
N VAL A 127 -12.12 -0.05 -11.63
CA VAL A 127 -13.53 -0.49 -11.59
C VAL A 127 -14.19 -0.34 -10.22
N ALA A 128 -13.43 -0.06 -9.17
CA ALA A 128 -13.91 0.08 -7.80
C ALA A 128 -13.26 1.26 -7.07
N ASP A 129 -13.86 1.70 -5.96
CA ASP A 129 -13.29 2.77 -5.14
C ASP A 129 -12.11 2.26 -4.30
N LEU A 130 -11.19 3.15 -3.92
CA LEU A 130 -9.94 2.82 -3.22
C LEU A 130 -10.16 1.96 -1.97
N ARG A 131 -11.15 2.28 -1.12
CA ARG A 131 -11.50 1.48 0.06
C ARG A 131 -11.88 0.05 -0.29
N LYS A 132 -12.72 -0.14 -1.31
CA LYS A 132 -13.19 -1.46 -1.72
C LYS A 132 -12.02 -2.28 -2.28
N SER A 133 -11.18 -1.66 -3.10
CA SER A 133 -9.95 -2.27 -3.62
C SER A 133 -9.02 -2.71 -2.47
N PHE A 134 -8.85 -1.88 -1.45
CA PHE A 134 -8.04 -2.20 -0.28
C PHE A 134 -8.65 -3.33 0.56
N TYR A 135 -9.94 -3.32 0.84
CA TYR A 135 -10.62 -4.43 1.53
C TYR A 135 -10.55 -5.73 0.73
N GLY A 136 -10.65 -5.65 -0.60
CA GLY A 136 -10.43 -6.78 -1.49
C GLY A 136 -9.02 -7.36 -1.34
N LEU A 137 -7.99 -6.51 -1.29
CA LEU A 137 -6.61 -6.95 -1.04
C LEU A 137 -6.47 -7.62 0.33
N LEU A 138 -7.05 -7.05 1.40
CA LEU A 138 -7.02 -7.64 2.74
C LEU A 138 -7.75 -8.99 2.79
N LEU A 139 -8.87 -9.12 2.09
CA LEU A 139 -9.60 -10.39 1.99
C LEU A 139 -8.80 -11.44 1.21
N LEU A 140 -8.21 -11.06 0.08
CA LEU A 140 -7.31 -11.93 -0.69
C LEU A 140 -6.12 -12.37 0.16
N THR A 141 -5.53 -11.46 0.92
CA THR A 141 -4.46 -11.73 1.87
C THR A 141 -4.89 -12.73 2.95
N ALA A 142 -6.06 -12.53 3.55
CA ALA A 142 -6.60 -13.44 4.55
C ALA A 142 -6.88 -14.83 3.96
N ALA A 143 -7.49 -14.89 2.78
CA ALA A 143 -7.72 -16.13 2.05
C ALA A 143 -6.40 -16.84 1.72
N GLN A 144 -5.38 -16.08 1.32
CA GLN A 144 -4.03 -16.58 1.06
C GLN A 144 -3.41 -17.21 2.32
N CYS A 145 -3.50 -16.54 3.47
CA CYS A 145 -3.04 -17.08 4.76
C CYS A 145 -3.81 -18.35 5.16
N LEU A 146 -5.12 -18.42 4.91
CA LEU A 146 -5.91 -19.62 5.15
C LEU A 146 -5.50 -20.78 4.23
N LEU A 147 -5.30 -20.51 2.94
CA LEU A 147 -4.83 -21.51 1.98
C LEU A 147 -3.48 -22.11 2.39
N ILE A 148 -2.55 -21.29 2.89
CA ILE A 148 -1.24 -21.78 3.41
C ILE A 148 -1.41 -22.74 4.58
N SER A 149 -2.44 -22.57 5.41
CA SER A 149 -2.68 -23.46 6.54
C SER A 149 -3.26 -24.83 6.16
N VAL A 150 -3.82 -24.95 4.96
CA VAL A 150 -4.56 -26.15 4.50
C VAL A 150 -3.82 -26.88 3.37
N LEU A 151 -3.09 -26.17 2.51
CA LEU A 151 -2.40 -26.77 1.37
C LEU A 151 -0.93 -27.05 1.67
N PRO A 152 -0.37 -28.17 1.16
CA PRO A 152 1.06 -28.43 1.23
C PRO A 152 1.88 -27.31 0.57
N SER A 153 3.03 -26.97 1.17
CA SER A 153 3.91 -25.87 0.73
C SER A 153 4.33 -25.93 -0.76
N ARG A 154 4.40 -27.14 -1.33
CA ARG A 154 4.71 -27.35 -2.76
C ARG A 154 3.66 -26.79 -3.73
N TYR A 155 2.43 -26.57 -3.29
CA TYR A 155 1.32 -26.08 -4.13
C TYR A 155 1.10 -24.57 -4.02
N LEU A 156 1.81 -23.89 -3.11
CA LEU A 156 1.57 -22.48 -2.81
C LEU A 156 2.89 -21.70 -2.75
N PRO A 157 3.40 -21.19 -3.89
CA PRO A 157 4.45 -20.19 -3.90
C PRO A 157 3.84 -18.82 -3.56
N LEU A 158 3.15 -18.69 -2.42
CA LEU A 158 2.34 -17.51 -2.10
C LEU A 158 3.14 -16.41 -1.40
N PHE A 159 4.25 -16.76 -0.75
CA PHE A 159 5.24 -15.82 -0.24
C PHE A 159 6.64 -16.19 -0.73
N TRP A 160 6.82 -16.11 -2.05
CA TRP A 160 8.08 -16.53 -2.66
C TRP A 160 9.23 -15.59 -2.30
N SER A 161 10.44 -16.13 -2.36
CA SER A 161 11.66 -15.35 -2.15
C SER A 161 11.67 -14.13 -3.08
N PRO A 162 12.11 -12.96 -2.60
CA PRO A 162 12.18 -11.78 -3.45
C PRO A 162 13.03 -12.04 -4.69
N ARG A 163 12.56 -11.58 -5.85
CA ARG A 163 13.27 -11.70 -7.12
C ARG A 163 13.33 -10.34 -7.81
N ILE A 164 14.52 -10.01 -8.33
CA ILE A 164 14.80 -8.71 -8.94
C ILE A 164 13.97 -8.51 -10.22
N ASP A 165 13.77 -9.55 -11.03
CA ASP A 165 12.92 -9.54 -12.22
C ASP A 165 11.49 -9.11 -11.89
N VAL A 166 10.91 -9.64 -10.80
CA VAL A 166 9.57 -9.25 -10.35
C VAL A 166 9.53 -7.77 -9.95
N ILE A 167 10.52 -7.26 -9.23
CA ILE A 167 10.59 -5.85 -8.83
C ILE A 167 10.71 -4.94 -10.07
N VAL A 168 11.59 -5.29 -11.01
CA VAL A 168 11.82 -4.53 -12.25
C VAL A 168 10.56 -4.47 -13.12
N ILE A 169 9.74 -5.52 -13.12
CA ILE A 169 8.47 -5.57 -13.85
C ILE A 169 7.34 -4.86 -13.09
N ALA A 170 7.23 -5.09 -11.78
CA ALA A 170 6.15 -4.54 -10.96
C ALA A 170 6.25 -3.03 -10.78
N LEU A 171 7.47 -2.47 -10.74
CA LEU A 171 7.68 -1.03 -10.62
C LEU A 171 7.02 -0.21 -11.75
N PRO A 172 7.32 -0.43 -13.05
CA PRO A 172 6.68 0.32 -14.12
C PRO A 172 5.17 0.07 -14.17
N ILE A 173 4.71 -1.17 -13.90
CA ILE A 173 3.27 -1.47 -13.83
C ILE A 173 2.59 -0.63 -12.74
N CYS A 174 3.17 -0.59 -11.54
CA CYS A 174 2.65 0.18 -10.42
C CYS A 174 2.55 1.68 -10.77
N LEU A 175 3.60 2.24 -11.38
CA LEU A 175 3.63 3.66 -11.76
C LEU A 175 2.63 3.99 -12.86
N LEU A 176 2.51 3.14 -13.88
CA LEU A 176 1.56 3.30 -14.98
C LEU A 176 0.12 3.21 -14.48
N LEU A 177 -0.19 2.21 -13.65
CA LEU A 177 -1.52 2.06 -13.06
C LEU A 177 -1.84 3.25 -12.16
N PHE A 178 -0.91 3.69 -11.31
CA PHE A 178 -1.12 4.86 -10.48
C PHE A 178 -1.43 6.10 -11.33
N ALA A 179 -0.66 6.35 -12.39
CA ALA A 179 -0.92 7.47 -13.30
C ALA A 179 -2.34 7.40 -13.89
N ALA A 180 -2.79 6.20 -14.28
CA ALA A 180 -4.11 5.98 -14.84
C ALA A 180 -5.25 6.19 -13.82
N VAL A 181 -5.06 5.80 -12.56
CA VAL A 181 -6.11 5.83 -11.54
C VAL A 181 -5.99 6.96 -10.52
N ARG A 182 -4.95 7.79 -10.55
CA ARG A 182 -4.69 8.85 -9.55
C ARG A 182 -5.90 9.73 -9.26
N SER A 183 -6.63 10.14 -10.29
CA SER A 183 -7.85 10.93 -10.14
C SER A 183 -9.04 10.09 -9.69
N ALA A 184 -9.11 8.82 -10.10
CA ALA A 184 -10.18 7.90 -9.75
C ALA A 184 -10.13 7.47 -8.27
N ILE A 185 -8.93 7.27 -7.71
CA ILE A 185 -8.74 6.88 -6.30
C ILE A 185 -9.22 7.95 -5.31
N LYS A 186 -9.40 9.20 -5.77
CA LYS A 186 -9.89 10.33 -4.99
C LYS A 186 -11.33 10.72 -5.31
N LYS A 187 -12.09 9.92 -6.06
CA LYS A 187 -13.49 10.25 -6.34
C LYS A 187 -14.27 10.38 -5.04
N ALA A 188 -14.90 11.53 -4.87
CA ALA A 188 -15.72 11.83 -3.71
C ALA A 188 -16.92 10.89 -3.62
N GLU A 189 -17.25 10.46 -2.41
CA GLU A 189 -18.51 9.77 -2.16
C GLU A 189 -19.70 10.65 -2.64
N PRO A 190 -20.78 10.07 -3.17
CA PRO A 190 -21.87 10.84 -3.78
C PRO A 190 -22.49 11.92 -2.86
N GLY A 191 -22.49 11.69 -1.54
CA GLY A 191 -22.99 12.66 -0.55
C GLY A 191 -22.07 13.88 -0.34
N LEU A 192 -20.79 13.79 -0.71
CA LEU A 192 -19.84 14.90 -0.67
C LEU A 192 -19.94 15.78 -1.92
N ALA A 193 -20.24 15.20 -3.08
CA ALA A 193 -20.49 15.93 -4.31
C ALA A 193 -21.71 16.88 -4.22
N GLN A 194 -22.69 16.53 -3.38
CA GLN A 194 -23.86 17.37 -3.09
C GLN A 194 -23.57 18.58 -2.19
N LEU A 195 -22.45 18.57 -1.44
CA LEU A 195 -22.03 19.71 -0.59
C LEU A 195 -21.17 20.73 -1.35
N SER A 196 -20.69 20.38 -2.54
CA SER A 196 -19.89 21.25 -3.41
C SER A 196 -20.70 21.97 -4.50
N SER A 197 -22.00 21.66 -4.62
CA SER A 197 -22.98 22.34 -5.49
C SER A 197 -23.79 23.35 -4.71
#